data_AF-A0AA41QKA9-F1
#
_entry.id   AF-A0AA41QKA9-F1
#
_cell.length_a   1.000
_cell.length_b   1.000
_cell.length_c   1.000
_cell.angle_alpha   90.00
_cell.angle_beta   90.00
_cell.angle_gamma   90.00
#
_symmetry.space_group_name_H-M   'P 1'
#
loop_
_entity.id
_entity.type
_entity.pdbx_description
1 polymer ?
#
loop_
_entity_poly.entity_id
_entity_poly.type
_entity_poly.pdbx_seq_one_letter_code
_entity_poly.pdbx_strand_id
1 'polypeptide(L)'
;MRKTLARLLAGAMLLAGFMSGPSLAQDANAFVIVPDHPGGVGVYGCYRANQPLYGPYILTFCLERRGTYQIRGGGVRCDGRLTWWTSGRDVMVDIQRASCGGGVAWEAASMDCRPTGRSLNPLGQLARLAALRCTYHPTVRFKGRRVFTANRI
;
A
#
# COMPACT_ATOMS: atom_id res chain seq x y z
N MET A 1 -7.02 59.04 -45.01
CA MET A 1 -5.71 59.20 -44.34
C MET A 1 -6.02 59.52 -42.88
N ARG A 2 -5.66 58.81 -41.81
CA ARG A 2 -4.53 57.95 -41.40
C ARG A 2 -5.12 56.86 -40.48
N LYS A 3 -5.24 55.59 -40.85
CA LYS A 3 -4.29 54.47 -40.68
C LYS A 3 -3.33 54.58 -39.47
N THR A 4 -3.38 53.51 -38.66
CA THR A 4 -2.31 52.86 -37.88
C THR A 4 -1.76 53.55 -36.63
N LEU A 5 -2.33 53.23 -35.46
CA LEU A 5 -1.62 53.18 -34.16
C LEU A 5 -2.49 52.49 -33.08
N ALA A 6 -2.77 51.19 -33.25
CA ALA A 6 -3.40 50.37 -32.21
C ALA A 6 -3.04 48.89 -32.35
N ARG A 7 -1.80 48.60 -32.75
CA ARG A 7 -1.21 47.25 -32.75
C ARG A 7 0.04 47.33 -31.92
N LEU A 8 -0.05 47.01 -30.63
CA LEU A 8 1.05 46.65 -29.72
C LEU A 8 0.43 46.50 -28.33
N LEU A 9 -0.29 45.40 -28.09
CA LEU A 9 -0.62 44.86 -26.76
C LEU A 9 -1.17 43.43 -26.96
N ALA A 10 -0.45 42.66 -27.79
CA ALA A 10 -0.58 41.21 -27.88
C ALA A 10 0.72 40.63 -27.36
N GLY A 11 0.69 40.01 -26.19
CA GLY A 11 1.84 39.28 -25.68
C GLY A 11 1.86 39.21 -24.16
N ALA A 12 1.95 37.99 -23.64
CA ALA A 12 2.32 37.63 -22.27
C ALA A 12 1.22 37.66 -21.19
N MET A 13 0.22 36.77 -21.28
CA MET A 13 -0.41 36.22 -20.06
C MET A 13 -1.21 34.91 -20.24
N LEU A 14 -0.63 33.84 -20.81
CA LEU A 14 -1.26 32.50 -20.80
C LEU A 14 -0.22 31.36 -20.66
N LEU A 15 0.70 31.49 -19.70
CA LEU A 15 1.73 30.49 -19.39
C LEU A 15 1.85 30.27 -17.87
N ALA A 16 0.80 29.80 -17.23
CA ALA A 16 0.88 29.27 -15.86
C ALA A 16 -0.35 28.42 -15.57
N GLY A 17 -0.29 27.11 -15.80
CA GLY A 17 -1.45 26.30 -15.45
C GLY A 17 -1.44 24.81 -15.67
N PHE A 18 -0.30 24.13 -15.88
CA PHE A 18 -0.29 22.66 -15.82
C PHE A 18 1.09 22.13 -15.36
N MET A 19 1.38 22.32 -14.07
CA MET A 19 2.46 21.60 -13.37
C MET A 19 1.88 20.96 -12.12
N SER A 20 0.82 20.16 -12.27
CA SER A 20 0.43 19.17 -11.26
C SER A 20 1.30 17.93 -11.45
N GLY A 21 2.58 18.05 -11.07
CA GLY A 21 3.44 16.89 -10.89
C GLY A 21 2.86 15.97 -9.81
N PRO A 22 3.05 14.64 -9.91
CA PRO A 22 2.62 13.74 -8.85
C PRO A 22 3.36 14.12 -7.57
N SER A 23 2.62 14.53 -6.55
CA SER A 23 3.15 14.62 -5.20
C SER A 23 3.44 13.20 -4.73
N LEU A 24 4.69 12.76 -4.90
CA LEU A 24 5.23 11.64 -4.13
C LEU A 24 5.31 12.09 -2.67
N ALA A 25 4.18 12.09 -1.98
CA ALA A 25 4.13 12.33 -0.55
C ALA A 25 4.59 11.07 0.20
N GLN A 26 5.83 10.66 -0.07
CA GLN A 26 6.55 9.67 0.71
C GLN A 26 6.90 10.34 2.04
N ASP A 27 6.11 10.04 3.06
CA ASP A 27 6.68 9.77 4.37
C ASP A 27 5.60 9.12 5.24
N ALA A 28 5.71 7.79 5.30
CA ALA A 28 5.34 6.98 6.44
C ALA A 28 6.53 6.03 6.64
N ASN A 29 7.66 6.59 7.06
CA ASN A 29 8.89 5.86 7.37
C ASN A 29 8.68 5.05 8.66
N ALA A 30 7.85 4.02 8.62
CA ALA A 30 7.77 3.07 9.73
C ALA A 30 8.92 2.07 9.58
N PHE A 31 9.82 2.12 10.56
CA PHE A 31 10.89 1.15 10.73
C PHE A 31 10.51 0.17 11.82
N VAL A 32 10.84 -1.09 11.61
CA VAL A 32 10.66 -2.15 12.61
C VAL A 32 12.02 -2.72 12.97
N ILE A 33 12.32 -2.82 14.26
CA ILE A 33 13.57 -3.39 14.76
C ILE A 33 13.54 -4.90 14.52
N VAL A 34 14.62 -5.43 13.93
CA VAL A 34 14.79 -6.86 13.62
C VAL A 34 16.16 -7.26 14.18
N PRO A 35 16.34 -8.48 14.73
CA PRO A 35 17.62 -8.88 15.34
C PRO A 35 18.85 -8.67 14.43
N ASP A 36 18.68 -8.87 13.11
CA ASP A 36 19.76 -8.72 12.13
C ASP A 36 20.03 -7.24 11.75
N HIS A 37 19.19 -6.29 12.19
CA HIS A 37 19.27 -4.86 11.84
C HIS A 37 18.83 -3.96 13.03
N PRO A 38 19.76 -3.54 13.90
CA PRO A 38 19.44 -2.73 15.09
C PRO A 38 18.93 -1.32 14.76
N GLY A 39 19.23 -0.78 13.57
CA GLY A 39 18.69 0.49 13.08
C GLY A 39 17.25 0.42 12.53
N GLY A 40 16.64 -0.76 12.54
CA GLY A 40 15.31 -1.00 11.99
C GLY A 40 15.28 -1.16 10.48
N VAL A 41 14.20 -1.78 9.98
CA VAL A 41 13.98 -2.06 8.56
C VAL A 41 12.66 -1.44 8.13
N GLY A 42 12.66 -0.77 6.97
CA GLY A 42 11.48 -0.12 6.43
C GLY A 42 10.44 -1.16 6.02
N VAL A 43 9.24 -1.06 6.60
CA VAL A 43 8.12 -1.98 6.33
C VAL A 43 7.10 -1.40 5.35
N TYR A 44 7.26 -0.15 4.96
CA TYR A 44 6.38 0.55 4.01
C TYR A 44 6.40 -0.08 2.62
N GLY A 45 5.34 0.11 1.83
CA GLY A 45 5.23 -0.34 0.44
C GLY A 45 4.24 -1.50 0.23
N CYS A 46 4.20 -2.04 -0.98
CA CYS A 46 3.20 -3.02 -1.39
C CYS A 46 3.71 -4.46 -1.24
N TYR A 47 2.81 -5.32 -0.76
CA TYR A 47 3.05 -6.73 -0.52
C TYR A 47 1.91 -7.55 -1.10
N ARG A 48 2.24 -8.71 -1.65
CA ARG A 48 1.30 -9.65 -2.24
C ARG A 48 1.41 -10.99 -1.55
N ALA A 49 0.28 -11.53 -1.11
CA ALA A 49 0.19 -12.89 -0.59
C ALA A 49 0.70 -13.89 -1.65
N ASN A 50 1.59 -14.78 -1.23
CA ASN A 50 2.15 -15.83 -2.08
C ASN A 50 1.16 -16.96 -2.38
N GLN A 51 0.01 -16.97 -1.70
CA GLN A 51 -1.04 -17.96 -1.86
C GLN A 51 -2.43 -17.32 -1.67
N PRO A 52 -3.50 -17.95 -2.19
CA PRO A 52 -4.86 -17.52 -1.91
C PRO A 52 -5.21 -17.60 -0.42
N LEU A 53 -5.95 -16.63 0.10
CA LEU A 53 -6.41 -16.62 1.50
C LEU A 53 -7.53 -17.65 1.70
N TYR A 54 -8.62 -17.46 0.96
CA TYR A 54 -9.79 -18.34 0.93
C TYR A 54 -10.21 -18.53 -0.53
N GLY A 55 -10.46 -19.78 -0.94
CA GLY A 55 -10.80 -20.07 -2.34
C GLY A 55 -9.72 -19.54 -3.31
N PRO A 56 -10.09 -18.88 -4.42
CA PRO A 56 -9.15 -18.37 -5.41
C PRO A 56 -8.64 -16.93 -5.12
N TYR A 57 -8.96 -16.36 -3.95
CA TYR A 57 -8.77 -14.94 -3.69
C TYR A 57 -7.38 -14.62 -3.13
N ILE A 58 -6.59 -13.87 -3.90
CA ILE A 58 -5.25 -13.40 -3.53
C ILE A 58 -5.34 -11.96 -3.02
N LEU A 59 -4.72 -11.72 -1.86
CA LEU A 59 -4.60 -10.40 -1.25
C LEU A 59 -3.30 -9.71 -1.67
N THR A 60 -3.42 -8.45 -2.06
CA THR A 60 -2.32 -7.49 -2.17
C THR A 60 -2.64 -6.32 -1.24
N PHE A 61 -1.66 -5.78 -0.52
CA PHE A 61 -1.87 -4.65 0.38
C PHE A 61 -0.65 -3.72 0.38
N CYS A 62 -0.89 -2.43 0.55
CA CYS A 62 0.15 -1.40 0.55
C CYS A 62 0.15 -0.67 1.89
N LEU A 63 1.30 -0.73 2.58
CA LEU A 63 1.56 -0.09 3.86
C LEU A 63 2.08 1.33 3.59
N GLU A 64 1.14 2.25 3.41
CA GLU A 64 1.38 3.66 3.13
C GLU A 64 0.56 4.53 4.09
N ARG A 65 0.83 5.84 4.15
CA ARG A 65 0.05 6.77 4.99
C ARG A 65 -1.46 6.65 4.76
N ARG A 66 -1.86 6.38 3.51
CA ARG A 66 -3.22 6.04 3.12
C ARG A 66 -3.25 4.60 2.63
N GLY A 67 -3.21 3.66 3.57
CA GLY A 67 -3.17 2.24 3.25
C GLY A 67 -4.31 1.78 2.33
N THR A 68 -3.98 0.87 1.43
CA THR A 68 -4.92 0.24 0.50
C THR A 68 -4.71 -1.27 0.43
N TYR A 69 -5.76 -2.00 0.08
CA TYR A 69 -5.66 -3.41 -0.25
C TYR A 69 -6.48 -3.75 -1.49
N GLN A 70 -6.13 -4.86 -2.12
CA GLN A 70 -6.83 -5.45 -3.22
C GLN A 70 -7.04 -6.93 -3.00
N ILE A 71 -8.24 -7.41 -3.33
CA ILE A 71 -8.53 -8.82 -3.46
C ILE A 71 -8.83 -9.10 -4.93
N ARG A 72 -8.15 -10.09 -5.49
CA ARG A 72 -8.37 -10.55 -6.88
C ARG A 72 -8.49 -12.07 -6.94
N GLY A 73 -9.27 -12.56 -7.89
CA GLY A 73 -9.45 -13.99 -8.16
C GLY A 73 -10.92 -14.37 -8.20
N GLY A 74 -11.25 -15.53 -8.79
CA GLY A 74 -12.65 -15.99 -8.86
C GLY A 74 -13.61 -15.00 -9.53
N GLY A 75 -13.12 -14.19 -10.48
CA GLY A 75 -13.91 -13.18 -11.19
C GLY A 75 -14.19 -11.88 -10.42
N VAL A 76 -13.74 -11.74 -9.17
CA VAL A 76 -13.97 -10.52 -8.37
C VAL A 76 -12.72 -9.66 -8.29
N ARG A 77 -12.95 -8.36 -8.12
CA ARG A 77 -11.93 -7.38 -7.79
C ARG A 77 -12.47 -6.42 -6.74
N CYS A 78 -11.85 -6.44 -5.57
CA CYS A 78 -12.17 -5.51 -4.49
C CYS A 78 -10.97 -4.58 -4.32
N ASP A 79 -11.22 -3.28 -4.30
CA ASP A 79 -10.22 -2.25 -3.98
C ASP A 79 -10.69 -1.56 -2.70
N GLY A 80 -9.94 -1.72 -1.62
CA GLY A 80 -10.34 -1.27 -0.28
C GLY A 80 -9.25 -0.48 0.43
N ARG A 81 -9.60 0.02 1.61
CA ARG A 81 -8.70 0.79 2.47
C ARG A 81 -8.26 -0.03 3.65
N LEU A 82 -7.05 0.24 4.13
CA LEU A 82 -6.53 -0.31 5.37
C LEU A 82 -5.92 0.78 6.23
N THR A 83 -5.89 0.51 7.52
CA THR A 83 -5.04 1.19 8.50
C THR A 83 -3.97 0.24 8.97
N TRP A 84 -2.80 0.75 9.31
CA TRP A 84 -1.72 -0.08 9.82
C TRP A 84 -0.85 0.72 10.77
N TRP A 85 -0.18 0.00 11.66
CA TRP A 85 0.77 0.55 12.61
C TRP A 85 1.77 -0.53 13.01
N THR A 86 2.84 -0.11 13.67
CA THR A 86 3.83 -1.04 14.23
C THR A 86 3.63 -1.17 15.73
N SER A 87 3.85 -2.37 16.26
CA SER A 87 3.88 -2.65 17.69
C SER A 87 5.08 -3.55 17.98
N GLY A 88 6.15 -2.94 18.50
CA GLY A 88 7.44 -3.61 18.64
C GLY A 88 7.97 -4.12 17.30
N ARG A 89 8.02 -5.46 17.15
CA ARG A 89 8.47 -6.15 15.93
C ARG A 89 7.34 -6.52 14.97
N ASP A 90 6.09 -6.31 15.36
CA ASP A 90 4.92 -6.73 14.61
C ASP A 90 4.33 -5.53 13.86
N VAL A 91 3.80 -5.80 12.68
CA VAL A 91 3.05 -4.85 11.85
C VAL A 91 1.59 -5.27 11.91
N MET A 92 0.77 -4.40 12.48
CA MET A 92 -0.66 -4.62 12.64
C MET A 92 -1.38 -3.95 11.47
N VAL A 93 -2.33 -4.65 10.87
CA VAL A 93 -3.06 -4.17 9.71
C VAL A 93 -4.55 -4.46 9.90
N ASP A 94 -5.38 -3.43 9.80
CA ASP A 94 -6.83 -3.57 9.76
C ASP A 94 -7.33 -3.19 8.37
N ILE A 95 -7.98 -4.12 7.69
CA ILE A 95 -8.63 -3.87 6.40
C ILE A 95 -10.11 -3.57 6.63
N GLN A 96 -10.60 -2.55 5.94
CA GLN A 96 -12.01 -2.16 5.97
C GLN A 96 -12.81 -3.00 4.98
N ARG A 97 -14.11 -3.20 5.24
CA ARG A 97 -15.01 -3.83 4.27
C ARG A 97 -15.01 -3.05 2.96
N ALA A 98 -14.92 -3.72 1.81
CA ALA A 98 -14.94 -3.08 0.50
C ALA A 98 -15.82 -3.84 -0.50
N SER A 99 -16.55 -3.12 -1.34
CA SER A 99 -17.34 -3.71 -2.44
C SER A 99 -16.41 -4.30 -3.50
N CYS A 100 -16.80 -5.43 -4.08
CA CYS A 100 -16.09 -6.05 -5.20
C CYS A 100 -16.89 -6.00 -6.52
N GLY A 101 -18.02 -5.26 -6.53
CA GLY A 101 -19.01 -5.30 -7.60
C GLY A 101 -19.96 -6.50 -7.51
N GLY A 102 -20.99 -6.54 -8.36
CA GLY A 102 -21.87 -7.71 -8.48
C GLY A 102 -22.63 -8.11 -7.21
N GLY A 103 -22.90 -7.16 -6.30
CA GLY A 103 -23.59 -7.42 -5.03
C GLY A 103 -22.74 -8.12 -3.97
N VAL A 104 -21.43 -8.31 -4.20
CA VAL A 104 -20.51 -8.95 -3.24
C VAL A 104 -19.50 -7.94 -2.67
N ALA A 105 -19.02 -8.23 -1.46
CA ALA A 105 -18.04 -7.41 -0.76
C ALA A 105 -17.04 -8.29 -0.03
N TRP A 106 -15.80 -7.82 0.06
CA TRP A 106 -14.80 -8.38 0.95
C TRP A 106 -15.04 -7.90 2.37
N GLU A 107 -14.85 -8.80 3.33
CA GLU A 107 -15.04 -8.52 4.75
C GLU A 107 -14.03 -7.48 5.29
N ALA A 108 -14.38 -6.88 6.43
CA ALA A 108 -13.36 -6.28 7.29
C ALA A 108 -12.60 -7.39 8.02
N ALA A 109 -11.31 -7.17 8.30
CA ALA A 109 -10.47 -8.15 9.00
C ALA A 109 -9.25 -7.46 9.61
N SER A 110 -8.61 -8.13 10.56
CA SER A 110 -7.29 -7.75 11.06
C SER A 110 -6.22 -8.73 10.60
N MET A 111 -4.97 -8.27 10.54
CA MET A 111 -3.81 -9.08 10.21
C MET A 111 -2.62 -8.74 11.11
N ASP A 112 -1.96 -9.80 11.58
CA ASP A 112 -0.71 -9.71 12.32
C ASP A 112 0.44 -10.12 11.42
N CYS A 113 1.26 -9.16 11.01
CA CYS A 113 2.38 -9.39 10.12
C CYS A 113 3.72 -9.28 10.87
N ARG A 114 4.61 -10.23 10.61
CA ARG A 114 5.99 -10.20 11.12
C ARG A 114 6.97 -10.09 9.97
N PRO A 115 7.95 -9.19 10.05
CA PRO A 115 9.12 -9.21 9.19
C PRO A 115 9.74 -10.60 9.12
N THR A 116 9.91 -11.13 7.90
CA THR A 116 10.62 -12.39 7.68
C THR A 116 11.79 -12.18 6.71
N GLY A 117 12.98 -12.58 7.14
CA GLY A 117 14.16 -12.64 6.29
C GLY A 117 15.02 -11.39 6.27
N ARG A 118 16.25 -11.60 5.76
CA ARG A 118 17.35 -10.65 5.62
C ARG A 118 16.93 -9.43 4.82
N SER A 119 17.41 -8.27 5.23
CA SER A 119 17.24 -7.06 4.42
C SER A 119 17.82 -7.24 3.03
N LEU A 120 17.23 -6.56 2.05
CA LEU A 120 17.74 -6.54 0.68
C LEU A 120 19.04 -5.72 0.53
N ASN A 121 19.65 -5.21 1.61
CA ASN A 121 20.91 -4.48 1.53
C ASN A 121 21.66 -4.45 2.89
N PRO A 122 22.78 -5.19 3.06
CA PRO A 122 23.59 -5.14 4.29
C PRO A 122 24.45 -3.88 4.41
N LEU A 123 24.60 -3.10 3.34
CA LEU A 123 25.44 -1.90 3.28
C LEU A 123 24.57 -0.64 3.34
N GLY A 124 24.27 -0.21 4.58
CA GLY A 124 24.24 1.22 4.91
C GLY A 124 23.24 2.15 4.24
N GLN A 125 22.11 1.68 3.69
CA GLN A 125 21.01 2.58 3.31
C GLN A 125 19.66 1.86 3.37
N LEU A 126 18.86 2.20 4.40
CA LEU A 126 17.44 1.85 4.55
C LEU A 126 17.08 0.46 4.02
N ALA A 127 17.59 -0.57 4.68
CA ALA A 127 17.15 -1.94 4.52
C ALA A 127 15.62 -2.00 4.34
N ARG A 128 15.14 -2.56 3.23
CA ARG A 128 13.72 -2.80 2.95
C ARG A 128 13.42 -4.27 3.14
N LEU A 129 12.28 -4.58 3.77
CA LEU A 129 11.85 -5.97 3.95
C LEU A 129 11.41 -6.59 2.64
N ALA A 130 11.98 -7.75 2.30
CA ALA A 130 11.54 -8.53 1.14
C ALA A 130 10.18 -9.21 1.37
N ALA A 131 9.90 -9.63 2.61
CA ALA A 131 8.70 -10.39 2.91
C ALA A 131 8.17 -10.17 4.34
N LEU A 132 6.88 -10.41 4.50
CA LEU A 132 6.16 -10.45 5.77
C LEU A 132 5.49 -11.81 5.93
N ARG A 133 5.55 -12.43 7.11
CA ARG A 133 4.68 -13.55 7.47
C ARG A 133 3.47 -13.01 8.21
N CYS A 134 2.30 -13.16 7.63
CA CYS A 134 1.06 -12.59 8.13
C CYS A 134 0.09 -13.67 8.59
N THR A 135 -0.67 -13.37 9.64
CA THR A 135 -1.83 -14.14 10.08
C THR A 135 -3.08 -13.31 9.86
N TYR A 136 -3.97 -13.78 8.98
CA TYR A 136 -5.25 -13.15 8.68
C TYR A 136 -6.32 -13.60 9.68
N HIS A 137 -7.05 -12.64 10.24
CA HIS A 137 -8.13 -12.84 11.20
C HIS A 137 -9.47 -12.41 10.58
N PRO A 138 -10.24 -13.37 10.03
CA PRO A 138 -11.53 -13.05 9.41
C PRO A 138 -12.55 -12.62 10.49
N THR A 139 -13.48 -11.75 10.11
CA THR A 139 -14.67 -11.43 10.91
C THR A 139 -15.88 -12.28 10.50
N VAL A 140 -15.84 -12.88 9.31
CA VAL A 140 -16.89 -13.79 8.81
C VAL A 140 -16.93 -15.06 9.66
N ARG A 141 -18.14 -15.40 10.12
CA ARG A 141 -18.40 -16.61 10.92
C ARG A 141 -17.93 -17.87 10.19
N PHE A 142 -17.43 -18.84 10.96
CA PHE A 142 -16.98 -20.15 10.49
C PHE A 142 -15.76 -20.14 9.55
N LYS A 143 -15.11 -18.99 9.35
CA LYS A 143 -13.78 -18.93 8.72
C LYS A 143 -12.70 -18.91 9.79
N GLY A 144 -11.76 -19.85 9.69
CA GLY A 144 -10.59 -19.90 10.58
C GLY A 144 -9.48 -18.96 10.10
N ARG A 145 -8.54 -18.66 11.00
CA ARG A 145 -7.36 -17.85 10.70
C ARG A 145 -6.53 -18.46 9.55
N ARG A 146 -5.85 -17.63 8.77
CA ARG A 146 -4.98 -18.09 7.68
C ARG A 146 -3.60 -17.46 7.77
N VAL A 147 -2.58 -18.30 7.76
CA VAL A 147 -1.18 -17.84 7.74
C VAL A 147 -0.69 -17.85 6.30
N PHE A 148 0.00 -16.79 5.89
CA PHE A 148 0.59 -16.68 4.56
C PHE A 148 1.87 -15.83 4.59
N THR A 149 2.67 -15.94 3.53
CA THR A 149 3.81 -15.04 3.32
C THR A 149 3.41 -14.01 2.29
N ALA A 150 3.63 -12.74 2.59
CA ALA A 150 3.43 -11.64 1.67
C ALA A 150 4.79 -11.15 1.17
N ASN A 151 5.03 -11.27 -0.14
CA ASN A 151 6.26 -10.81 -0.76
C ASN A 151 6.08 -9.39 -1.24
N ARG A 152 7.11 -8.56 -1.06
CA ARG A 152 7.14 -7.21 -1.61
C ARG A 152 7.06 -7.26 -3.14
N ILE A 153 6.32 -6.31 -3.73
CA ILE A 153 6.18 -6.11 -5.18
C ILE A 153 6.57 -4.70 -5.60
#